data_AF-A0A2I1P7N3-F1
#
_entry.id   AF-A0A2I1P7N3-F1
#
_cell.length_a   1.000
_cell.length_b   1.000
_cell.length_c   1.000
_cell.angle_alpha   90.00
_cell.angle_beta   90.00
_cell.angle_gamma   90.00
#
_symmetry.space_group_name_H-M   'P 1'
#
loop_
_entity.id
_entity.type
_entity.pdbx_description
1 polymer ?
#
loop_
_entity_poly.entity_id
_entity_poly.type
_entity_poly.pdbx_seq_one_letter_code
_entity_poly.pdbx_strand_id
1 'polypeptide(L)'
;QVAAHARGRADDVSQLHQLRGRVGRSRERGYAYFLYPKGEVLTETSYDRLTTIAQNNDLGAGMAVAMKDLEMRGAGNVLGAEQSGHIAGVGFDL
;
A
#
# COMPACT_ATOMS: atom_id res chain seq x y z
N GLN A 1 11.02 -19.64 8.08
CA GLN A 1 10.75 -18.82 6.88
C GLN A 1 9.31 -19.01 6.47
N VAL A 2 8.45 -18.00 6.64
CA VAL A 2 7.07 -18.04 6.15
C VAL A 2 6.98 -17.07 4.99
N ALA A 3 7.23 -17.58 3.78
CA ALA A 3 7.00 -16.81 2.57
C ALA A 3 5.49 -16.76 2.32
N ALA A 4 4.85 -15.66 2.70
CA ALA A 4 3.52 -15.36 2.17
C ALA A 4 3.68 -15.13 0.67
N HIS A 5 3.40 -16.17 -0.13
CA HIS A 5 3.43 -16.09 -1.60
C HIS A 5 2.24 -15.24 -2.06
N ALA A 6 2.37 -13.93 -1.95
CA ALA A 6 1.48 -12.97 -2.57
C ALA A 6 1.91 -12.80 -4.01
N ARG A 7 0.97 -12.78 -4.96
CA ARG A 7 1.27 -12.43 -6.34
C ARG A 7 1.35 -10.91 -6.36
N GLY A 8 2.49 -10.35 -5.95
CA GLY A 8 2.64 -8.92 -5.60
C GLY A 8 2.20 -7.90 -6.65
N ARG A 9 1.89 -8.33 -7.87
CA ARG A 9 1.27 -7.53 -8.94
C ARG A 9 -0.24 -7.35 -8.80
N ALA A 10 -0.97 -8.37 -8.34
CA ALA A 10 -2.45 -8.40 -8.34
C ALA A 10 -3.07 -7.97 -7.00
N ASP A 11 -2.29 -8.07 -5.92
CA ASP A 11 -2.79 -7.80 -4.58
C ASP A 11 -2.94 -6.29 -4.32
N ASP A 12 -3.91 -5.94 -3.49
CA ASP A 12 -4.12 -4.60 -2.96
C ASP A 12 -3.21 -4.32 -1.76
N VAL A 13 -2.94 -3.05 -1.44
CA VAL A 13 -2.07 -2.69 -0.30
C VAL A 13 -2.61 -3.29 0.99
N SER A 14 -3.92 -3.24 1.19
CA SER A 14 -4.59 -3.80 2.37
C SER A 14 -4.35 -5.31 2.53
N GLN A 15 -4.35 -6.07 1.44
CA GLN A 15 -4.12 -7.52 1.45
C GLN A 15 -2.67 -7.86 1.77
N LEU A 16 -1.72 -7.16 1.14
CA LEU A 16 -0.29 -7.31 1.43
C LEU A 16 0.01 -7.03 2.91
N HIS A 17 -0.62 -5.99 3.47
CA HIS A 17 -0.51 -5.64 4.88
C HIS A 17 -1.04 -6.75 5.80
N GLN A 18 -2.23 -7.28 5.49
CA GLN A 18 -2.82 -8.38 6.26
C GLN A 18 -1.96 -9.65 6.21
N LEU A 19 -1.39 -9.99 5.05
CA LEU A 19 -0.49 -11.15 4.90
C LEU A 19 0.78 -10.97 5.72
N ARG A 20 1.40 -9.78 5.69
CA ARG A 20 2.57 -9.45 6.52
C ARG A 20 2.26 -9.61 8.01
N GLY A 21 1.10 -9.11 8.47
CA GLY A 21 0.69 -9.16 9.87
C GLY A 21 0.44 -10.57 10.45
N ARG A 22 0.50 -11.61 9.61
CA ARG A 22 0.41 -13.03 10.03
C ARG A 22 1.77 -13.64 10.38
N VAL A 23 2.89 -12.94 10.15
CA VAL A 23 4.26 -13.45 10.40
C VAL A 23 4.94 -12.64 11.51
N GLY A 24 5.87 -13.24 12.25
CA GLY A 24 6.72 -12.51 13.22
C GLY A 24 6.07 -12.21 14.57
N ARG A 25 5.11 -13.02 15.03
CA ARG A 25 4.45 -12.88 16.34
C ARG A 25 5.18 -13.58 17.51
N SER A 26 6.32 -14.23 17.22
CA SER A 26 7.16 -14.95 18.18
C SER A 26 8.34 -14.09 18.65
N ARG A 27 9.16 -14.62 19.58
CA ARG A 27 10.46 -13.98 19.93
C ARG A 27 11.41 -13.88 18.73
N GLU A 28 11.30 -14.79 17.77
CA GLU A 28 12.08 -14.74 16.53
C GLU A 28 11.51 -13.76 15.52
N ARG A 29 12.41 -13.08 14.78
CA ARG A 29 12.05 -12.13 13.74
C ARG A 29 11.34 -12.84 12.59
N GLY A 30 10.18 -12.31 12.21
CA GLY A 30 9.46 -12.71 11.00
C GLY A 30 9.97 -12.01 9.76
N TYR A 31 9.89 -12.69 8.61
CA TYR A 31 10.22 -12.13 7.31
C TYR A 31 9.07 -12.42 6.34
N ALA A 32 8.68 -11.42 5.56
CA ALA A 32 7.71 -11.54 4.48
C ALA A 32 8.39 -11.10 3.18
N TYR A 33 8.27 -11.91 2.13
CA TYR A 33 8.85 -11.65 0.82
C TYR A 33 7.73 -11.56 -0.21
N PHE A 34 7.61 -10.40 -0.86
CA PHE A 34 6.68 -10.18 -1.96
C PHE A 34 7.43 -10.29 -3.28
N LEU A 35 7.11 -11.32 -4.06
CA LEU A 35 7.85 -11.68 -5.26
C LEU A 35 6.95 -11.52 -6.50
N TYR A 36 7.56 -11.22 -7.64
CA TYR A 36 6.91 -11.19 -8.94
C TYR A 36 7.80 -11.89 -9.99
N PRO A 37 7.24 -12.41 -11.09
CA PRO A 37 8.00 -13.14 -12.10
C PRO A 37 9.11 -12.30 -12.72
N LYS A 38 10.28 -12.94 -12.88
CA LYS A 38 11.45 -12.32 -13.54
C LYS A 38 11.12 -12.05 -15.01
N GLY A 39 11.36 -10.81 -15.45
CA GLY A 39 11.11 -10.38 -16.82
C GLY A 39 9.75 -9.73 -17.06
N GLU A 40 8.85 -9.75 -16.07
CA GLU A 40 7.62 -8.98 -16.14
C GLU A 40 7.83 -7.56 -15.58
N VAL A 41 7.43 -6.57 -16.35
CA VAL A 41 7.41 -5.16 -15.92
C VAL A 41 6.24 -4.97 -14.94
N LEU A 42 6.48 -4.26 -13.85
CA LEU A 42 5.42 -3.84 -12.94
C LEU A 42 4.74 -2.60 -13.52
N THR A 43 3.41 -2.53 -13.38
CA THR A 43 2.73 -1.23 -13.56
C THR A 43 3.20 -0.28 -12.46
N GLU A 44 3.14 1.02 -12.72
CA GLU A 44 3.44 2.05 -11.72
C GLU A 44 2.64 1.81 -10.42
N THR A 45 1.35 1.54 -10.56
CA THR A 45 0.48 1.20 -9.41
C THR A 45 0.97 -0.02 -8.64
N SER A 46 1.35 -1.12 -9.30
CA SER A 46 1.86 -2.31 -8.60
C SER A 46 3.19 -2.01 -7.90
N TYR A 47 4.05 -1.19 -8.51
CA TYR A 47 5.31 -0.78 -7.90
C TYR A 47 5.09 0.08 -6.65
N ASP A 48 4.17 1.05 -6.71
CA ASP A 48 3.82 1.92 -5.58
C ASP A 48 3.22 1.14 -4.41
N ARG A 49 2.38 0.14 -4.69
CA ARG A 49 1.81 -0.75 -3.67
C ARG A 49 2.89 -1.52 -2.92
N LEU A 50 3.83 -2.13 -3.65
CA LEU A 50 4.95 -2.88 -3.05
C LEU A 50 5.87 -1.96 -2.24
N THR A 51 6.16 -0.77 -2.78
CA THR A 51 6.99 0.24 -2.10
C THR A 51 6.34 0.72 -0.80
N THR A 52 5.03 1.01 -0.83
CA THR A 52 4.26 1.44 0.34
C THR A 52 4.34 0.43 1.47
N ILE A 53 4.17 -0.86 1.17
CA ILE A 53 4.25 -1.92 2.18
C ILE A 53 5.67 -2.12 2.73
N ALA A 54 6.69 -1.94 1.89
CA ALA A 54 8.08 -2.05 2.30
C ALA A 54 8.50 -0.90 3.25
N GLN A 55 8.05 0.33 2.97
CA GLN A 55 8.39 1.53 3.75
C GLN A 55 7.62 1.60 5.08
N ASN A 56 6.38 1.14 5.13
CA ASN A 56 5.52 1.23 6.31
C ASN A 56 5.64 -0.03 7.19
N ASN A 57 6.85 -0.34 7.65
CA ASN A 57 7.19 -1.59 8.36
C ASN A 57 7.27 -1.44 9.90
N ASP A 58 7.08 -0.23 10.42
CA ASP A 58 7.09 0.05 11.85
C ASP A 58 5.81 -0.40 12.57
N LEU A 59 5.92 -0.59 13.89
CA LEU A 59 4.77 -0.85 14.75
C LEU A 59 3.83 0.37 14.72
N GLY A 60 2.55 0.14 14.40
CA GLY A 60 1.55 1.21 14.28
C GLY A 60 1.40 1.80 12.88
N ALA A 61 2.18 1.35 11.89
CA ALA A 61 2.11 1.85 10.52
C ALA A 61 0.79 1.53 9.78
N GLY A 62 -0.14 0.78 10.41
CA GLY A 62 -1.41 0.37 9.79
C GLY A 62 -2.28 1.54 9.30
N MET A 63 -2.29 2.67 10.02
CA MET A 63 -3.03 3.87 9.59
C MET A 63 -2.39 4.50 8.34
N ALA A 64 -1.06 4.65 8.32
CA ALA A 64 -0.33 5.20 7.17
C ALA A 64 -0.53 4.35 5.91
N VAL A 65 -0.51 3.02 6.06
CA VAL A 65 -0.82 2.07 4.99
C VAL A 65 -2.25 2.25 4.47
N ALA A 66 -3.22 2.39 5.36
CA ALA A 66 -4.62 2.60 4.98
C ALA A 66 -4.85 3.93 4.25
N MET A 67 -4.20 5.01 4.70
CA MET A 67 -4.27 6.31 4.03
C MET A 67 -3.68 6.25 2.62
N LYS A 68 -2.53 5.59 2.45
CA LYS A 68 -1.93 5.40 1.13
C LYS A 68 -2.77 4.52 0.21
N ASP A 69 -3.41 3.48 0.74
CA ASP A 69 -4.35 2.66 -0.02
C ASP A 69 -5.55 3.49 -0.54
N LEU A 70 -6.10 4.35 0.33
CA LEU A 70 -7.21 5.24 -0.01
C LEU A 70 -6.82 6.27 -1.09
N GLU A 71 -5.61 6.85 -0.99
CA GLU A 71 -5.05 7.75 -2.00
C GLU A 71 -4.89 7.06 -3.35
N MET A 72 -4.32 5.84 -3.38
CA MET A 72 -4.14 5.04 -4.61
C MET A 72 -5.46 4.61 -5.26
N ARG A 73 -6.54 4.46 -4.48
CA ARG A 73 -7.90 4.21 -5.00
C ARG A 73 -8.54 5.45 -5.62
N GLY A 74 -7.90 6.61 -5.53
CA GLY A 74 -8.37 7.85 -6.14
C GLY A 74 -9.18 8.75 -5.22
N ALA A 75 -9.16 8.55 -3.90
CA ALA A 75 -9.80 9.48 -2.97
C ALA A 75 -9.16 10.89 -3.01
N GLY A 76 -7.90 11.00 -3.44
CA GLY A 76 -7.24 12.28 -3.71
C GLY A 76 -7.80 13.01 -4.96
N ASN A 77 -8.37 12.28 -5.92
CA ASN A 77 -9.00 12.87 -7.10
C ASN A 77 -10.42 13.40 -6.83
N VAL A 78 -11.04 13.02 -5.72
CA VAL A 78 -12.34 13.56 -5.29
C VAL A 78 -12.26 15.08 -5.03
N LEU A 79 -11.05 15.62 -4.84
CA LEU A 79 -10.82 17.05 -4.59
C LEU A 79 -10.07 17.79 -5.73
N GLY A 80 -9.63 17.13 -6.81
CA GLY A 80 -8.48 17.65 -7.57
C GLY A 80 -8.51 17.75 -9.10
N ALA A 81 -9.20 16.89 -9.85
CA ALA A 81 -8.87 16.79 -11.29
C ALA A 81 -10.02 16.59 -12.30
N GLU A 82 -11.27 16.38 -11.89
CA GLU A 82 -12.42 16.32 -12.82
C GLU A 82 -13.48 17.41 -12.60
N GLN A 83 -13.20 18.42 -11.77
CA GLN A 83 -14.02 19.63 -11.72
C GLN A 83 -13.24 20.83 -12.25
N SER A 84 -13.18 20.95 -13.57
CA SER A 84 -13.00 22.25 -14.23
C SER A 84 -14.23 23.12 -13.92
N GLY A 85 -14.31 23.67 -12.72
CA GLY A 85 -15.51 24.39 -12.28
C GLY A 85 -15.49 24.77 -10.82
N HIS A 86 -14.64 25.74 -10.47
CA HIS A 86 -14.86 26.65 -9.34
C HIS A 86 -14.98 26.02 -7.94
N ILE A 87 -13.86 25.66 -7.31
CA ILE A 87 -13.81 25.58 -5.83
C ILE A 87 -12.59 26.36 -5.34
N ALA A 88 -12.79 27.66 -5.21
CA ALA A 88 -12.03 28.45 -4.26
C ALA A 88 -12.49 28.05 -2.85
N GLY A 89 -11.55 27.53 -2.06
CA GLY A 89 -11.59 27.65 -0.60
C GLY A 89 -12.41 26.60 0.15
N VAL A 90 -11.86 25.41 0.34
CA VAL A 90 -11.98 24.73 1.63
C VAL A 90 -10.65 24.03 1.91
N GLY A 91 -9.81 24.68 2.73
CA GLY A 91 -8.70 24.00 3.38
C GLY A 91 -9.26 23.07 4.45
N PHE A 92 -8.83 21.82 4.44
CA PHE A 92 -8.91 20.96 5.61
C PHE A 92 -7.49 20.64 6.03
N ASP A 93 -7.07 21.32 7.10
CA ASP A 93 -6.04 20.85 8.02
C ASP A 93 -6.49 19.51 8.61
N LEU A 94 -5.65 18.49 8.46
CA LEU A 94 -5.46 17.39 9.42
C LEU A 94 -3.99 16.94 9.38
#